data_AF-A0A1B6CR40-F1
#
_entry.id   AF-A0A1B6CR40-F1
#
_cell.length_a   1.000
_cell.length_b   1.000
_cell.length_c   1.000
_cell.angle_alpha   90.00
_cell.angle_beta   90.00
_cell.angle_gamma   90.00
#
_symmetry.space_group_name_H-M   'P 1'
#
loop_
_entity.id
_entity.type
_entity.pdbx_description
1 polymer ?
#
loop_
_entity_poly.entity_id
_entity_poly.type
_entity_poly.pdbx_seq_one_letter_code
_entity_poly.pdbx_strand_id
1 'polypeptide(L)'
;MIKCILWYVIINNSNFFVMSQNLKFDNILSRIREQLNLNKIKLWLPPYADTTTVESHTDEGLCALAVKYSSLLNFDKEMCLTALKQLQKHSLDRVKEKEVFKETGLATIKIKVSSRISQILSLQIHLSDMAEKLIQKVSDLLCIPKERIKLVANGKVLNDKLDLFTQGVKNGMNIMAMLLAEKPQELIEHEKRVNAVEGTKEDLALLTSGSSSYLQLEDQSGRRLNLPEAERNALVTAMALHEKGRAALKREDYSLALVNYLEADEKFSTCTSELLKCVDNYALLHLDIAWCYLCLGNVSQIPDAEKRLKECENKFHQSYGTNMERLLAIKGSTGNEAVLFLRLHLLQGIVYYHTNKSVEARELLRRTEDELKCLKVDDASLCALFELGKKED
;
A
#
# COMPACT_ATOMS: atom_id res chain seq x y z
N MET A 1 -19.06 0.06 5.85
CA MET A 1 -17.66 -0.40 6.05
C MET A 1 -17.55 -1.93 5.99
N ILE A 2 -18.17 -2.72 6.88
CA ILE A 2 -18.16 -4.20 6.79
C ILE A 2 -18.96 -4.74 5.60
N LYS A 3 -20.11 -4.13 5.26
CA LYS A 3 -20.81 -4.48 4.02
C LYS A 3 -19.90 -4.29 2.81
N CYS A 4 -19.03 -3.27 2.76
CA CYS A 4 -18.07 -3.09 1.66
C CYS A 4 -16.91 -4.09 1.71
N ILE A 5 -16.48 -4.57 2.89
CA ILE A 5 -15.41 -5.57 3.03
C ILE A 5 -15.93 -6.97 2.64
N LEU A 6 -17.14 -7.36 3.08
CA LEU A 6 -17.80 -8.54 2.54
C LEU A 6 -18.14 -8.36 1.06
N TRP A 7 -18.53 -7.17 0.59
CA TRP A 7 -18.87 -6.92 -0.82
C TRP A 7 -17.63 -6.87 -1.73
N TYR A 8 -16.46 -6.45 -1.25
CA TYR A 8 -15.20 -6.54 -2.01
C TYR A 8 -14.64 -7.97 -2.04
N VAL A 9 -14.90 -8.76 -0.99
CA VAL A 9 -14.55 -10.19 -0.92
C VAL A 9 -15.57 -11.10 -1.65
N ILE A 10 -16.83 -10.67 -1.81
CA ILE A 10 -17.95 -11.49 -2.31
C ILE A 10 -18.53 -11.01 -3.67
N ILE A 11 -18.50 -9.71 -4.01
CA ILE A 11 -19.16 -9.16 -5.22
C ILE A 11 -18.14 -8.86 -6.32
N ASN A 12 -17.47 -9.93 -6.73
CA ASN A 12 -16.90 -10.03 -8.07
C ASN A 12 -17.31 -11.41 -8.63
N ASN A 13 -18.62 -11.65 -8.68
CA ASN A 13 -19.23 -12.97 -8.91
C ASN A 13 -18.92 -13.61 -10.27
N SER A 14 -18.43 -12.84 -11.26
CA SER A 14 -17.93 -13.40 -12.54
C SER A 14 -16.42 -13.71 -12.49
N ASN A 15 -15.70 -13.07 -11.57
CA ASN A 15 -14.26 -13.22 -11.36
C ASN A 15 -13.94 -14.18 -10.21
N PHE A 16 -14.90 -14.58 -9.36
CA PHE A 16 -14.64 -15.44 -8.21
C PHE A 16 -14.08 -16.82 -8.61
N PHE A 17 -14.55 -17.41 -9.72
CA PHE A 17 -14.04 -18.68 -10.20
C PHE A 17 -12.59 -18.57 -10.71
N VAL A 18 -12.31 -17.59 -11.58
CA VAL A 18 -10.97 -17.30 -12.12
C VAL A 18 -10.00 -16.83 -11.02
N MET A 19 -10.47 -16.01 -10.09
CA MET A 19 -9.71 -15.56 -8.92
C MET A 19 -9.45 -16.72 -7.96
N SER A 20 -10.39 -17.64 -7.73
CA SER A 20 -10.15 -18.84 -6.90
C SER A 20 -9.15 -19.79 -7.54
N GLN A 21 -9.14 -19.91 -8.87
CA GLN A 21 -8.14 -20.71 -9.59
C GLN A 21 -6.77 -20.03 -9.58
N ASN A 22 -6.70 -18.72 -9.81
CA ASN A 22 -5.46 -17.94 -9.67
C ASN A 22 -4.92 -17.99 -8.24
N LEU A 23 -5.78 -17.88 -7.22
CA LEU A 23 -5.40 -18.00 -5.81
C LEU A 23 -4.86 -19.40 -5.47
N LYS A 24 -5.46 -20.46 -6.03
CA LYS A 24 -4.96 -21.83 -5.88
C LYS A 24 -3.58 -21.98 -6.52
N PHE A 25 -3.41 -21.47 -7.74
CA PHE A 25 -2.15 -21.56 -8.46
C PHE A 25 -1.04 -20.68 -7.84
N ASP A 26 -1.38 -19.48 -7.35
CA ASP A 26 -0.48 -18.59 -6.61
C ASP A 26 0.00 -19.23 -5.30
N ASN A 27 -0.88 -19.95 -4.60
CA ASN A 27 -0.50 -20.74 -3.42
C ASN A 27 0.50 -21.84 -3.81
N ILE A 28 0.24 -22.59 -4.87
CA ILE A 28 1.16 -23.62 -5.39
C ILE A 28 2.52 -22.99 -5.75
N LEU A 29 2.53 -21.88 -6.49
CA LEU A 29 3.73 -21.12 -6.83
C LEU A 29 4.51 -20.69 -5.59
N SER A 30 3.83 -20.17 -4.58
CA SER A 30 4.46 -19.71 -3.33
C SER A 30 5.09 -20.87 -2.56
N ARG A 31 4.37 -21.97 -2.37
CA ARG A 31 4.86 -23.16 -1.65
C ARG A 31 6.01 -23.84 -2.36
N ILE A 32 5.96 -23.94 -3.69
CA ILE A 32 7.08 -24.45 -4.48
C ILE A 32 8.29 -23.52 -4.35
N ARG A 33 8.09 -22.19 -4.39
CA ARG A 33 9.17 -21.22 -4.20
C ARG A 33 9.83 -21.35 -2.82
N GLU A 34 9.06 -21.57 -1.77
CA GLU A 34 9.58 -21.84 -0.42
C GLU A 34 10.47 -23.09 -0.41
N GLN A 35 10.02 -24.18 -1.02
CA GLN A 35 10.80 -25.42 -1.11
C GLN A 35 12.08 -25.24 -1.93
N LEU A 36 12.03 -24.51 -3.04
CA LEU A 36 13.22 -24.19 -3.83
C LEU A 36 14.23 -23.37 -3.02
N ASN A 37 13.76 -22.38 -2.25
CA ASN A 37 14.61 -21.55 -1.39
C ASN A 37 15.25 -22.38 -0.25
N LEU A 38 14.47 -23.23 0.43
CA LEU A 38 14.95 -24.12 1.49
C LEU A 38 16.05 -25.07 0.98
N ASN A 39 15.85 -25.62 -0.21
CA ASN A 39 16.81 -26.54 -0.84
C ASN A 39 17.91 -25.80 -1.65
N LYS A 40 17.94 -24.46 -1.64
CA LYS A 40 18.89 -23.60 -2.38
C LYS A 40 18.98 -23.92 -3.89
N ILE A 41 17.87 -24.33 -4.50
CA ILE A 41 17.81 -24.72 -5.91
C ILE A 41 17.70 -23.49 -6.81
N LYS A 42 18.56 -23.40 -7.83
CA LYS A 42 18.58 -22.30 -8.79
C LYS A 42 18.10 -22.78 -10.16
N LEU A 43 16.88 -22.41 -10.55
CA LEU A 43 16.23 -22.88 -11.78
C LEU A 43 16.88 -22.37 -13.08
N TRP A 44 17.77 -21.38 -12.98
CA TRP A 44 18.52 -20.79 -14.09
C TRP A 44 19.92 -21.40 -14.28
N LEU A 45 20.24 -22.47 -13.55
CA LEU A 45 21.49 -23.23 -13.70
C LEU A 45 21.19 -24.68 -14.12
N PRO A 46 22.19 -25.40 -14.66
CA PRO A 46 22.08 -26.84 -14.91
C PRO A 46 21.74 -27.59 -13.62
N PRO A 47 20.94 -28.68 -13.68
CA PRO A 47 20.35 -29.31 -14.87
C PRO A 47 19.01 -28.69 -15.32
N TYR A 48 18.60 -27.56 -14.75
CA TYR A 48 17.26 -26.99 -14.99
C TYR A 48 17.23 -26.07 -16.20
N ALA A 49 18.28 -25.27 -16.39
CA ALA A 49 18.46 -24.44 -17.57
C ALA A 49 19.81 -24.75 -18.22
N ASP A 50 19.80 -24.97 -19.52
CA ASP A 50 21.00 -25.05 -20.33
C ASP A 50 21.29 -23.65 -20.92
N THR A 51 22.53 -23.20 -20.84
CA THR A 51 22.94 -21.88 -21.38
C THR A 51 23.56 -22.02 -22.77
N THR A 52 23.70 -23.24 -23.27
CA THR A 52 24.55 -23.57 -24.41
C THR A 52 23.81 -24.15 -25.62
N THR A 53 22.58 -24.67 -25.46
CA THR A 53 21.80 -25.21 -26.58
C THR A 53 20.33 -24.77 -26.51
N VAL A 54 19.77 -24.43 -27.67
CA VAL A 54 18.45 -23.81 -27.81
C VAL A 54 17.31 -24.83 -27.67
N GLU A 55 17.59 -26.13 -27.81
CA GLU A 55 16.54 -27.16 -27.87
C GLU A 55 17.07 -28.48 -27.31
N SER A 56 16.27 -29.14 -26.45
CA SER A 56 16.45 -30.48 -25.86
C SER A 56 17.16 -30.56 -24.49
N HIS A 57 16.53 -31.25 -23.53
CA HIS A 57 16.96 -31.64 -22.16
C HIS A 57 16.53 -30.78 -20.94
N THR A 58 15.91 -29.61 -21.11
CA THR A 58 15.50 -28.73 -19.98
C THR A 58 14.32 -29.22 -19.14
N ASP A 59 13.49 -30.13 -19.67
CA ASP A 59 12.26 -30.57 -19.00
C ASP A 59 12.47 -31.73 -18.00
N GLU A 60 13.51 -32.55 -18.13
CA GLU A 60 13.72 -33.72 -17.24
C GLU A 60 14.00 -33.30 -15.80
N GLY A 61 14.90 -32.33 -15.60
CA GLY A 61 15.22 -31.78 -14.27
C GLY A 61 14.02 -31.13 -13.60
N LEU A 62 13.19 -30.41 -14.38
CA LEU A 62 11.95 -29.82 -13.88
C LEU A 62 10.88 -30.88 -13.58
N CYS A 63 10.76 -31.92 -14.40
CA CYS A 63 9.85 -33.03 -14.18
C CYS A 63 10.18 -33.81 -12.91
N ALA A 64 11.48 -34.06 -12.65
CA ALA A 64 11.92 -34.68 -11.41
C ALA A 64 11.56 -33.84 -10.18
N LEU A 65 11.74 -32.51 -10.25
CA LEU A 65 11.30 -31.61 -9.19
C LEU A 65 9.78 -31.57 -9.03
N ALA A 66 9.03 -31.59 -10.13
CA ALA A 66 7.58 -31.61 -10.10
C ALA A 66 7.04 -32.86 -9.38
N VAL A 67 7.63 -34.05 -9.65
CA VAL A 67 7.28 -35.30 -8.94
C VAL A 67 7.61 -35.19 -7.44
N LYS A 68 8.80 -34.68 -7.10
CA LYS A 68 9.22 -34.50 -5.71
C LYS A 68 8.29 -33.56 -4.94
N TYR A 69 7.93 -32.41 -5.52
CA TYR A 69 7.09 -31.43 -4.83
C TYR A 69 5.60 -31.76 -4.87
N SER A 70 5.13 -32.47 -5.90
CA SER A 70 3.78 -33.02 -5.93
C SER A 70 3.54 -33.96 -4.75
N SER A 71 4.46 -34.89 -4.51
CA SER A 71 4.37 -35.83 -3.37
C SER A 71 4.56 -35.14 -2.02
N LEU A 72 5.50 -34.21 -1.89
CA LEU A 72 5.77 -33.51 -0.62
C LEU A 72 4.66 -32.53 -0.22
N LEU A 73 4.11 -31.78 -1.16
CA LEU A 73 3.13 -30.72 -0.91
C LEU A 73 1.68 -31.17 -1.14
N ASN A 74 1.49 -32.42 -1.57
CA ASN A 74 0.18 -32.99 -1.95
C ASN A 74 -0.55 -32.15 -3.00
N PHE A 75 0.18 -31.75 -4.05
CA PHE A 75 -0.35 -31.01 -5.19
C PHE A 75 -0.31 -31.87 -6.46
N ASP A 76 -1.14 -31.53 -7.44
CA ASP A 76 -1.10 -32.16 -8.75
C ASP A 76 0.26 -31.94 -9.45
N LYS A 77 0.76 -32.99 -10.12
CA LYS A 77 2.06 -32.99 -10.79
C LYS A 77 2.11 -31.98 -11.94
N GLU A 78 1.06 -31.88 -12.75
CA GLU A 78 1.02 -30.97 -13.90
C GLU A 78 0.98 -29.51 -13.44
N MET A 79 0.23 -29.23 -12.37
CA MET A 79 0.22 -27.91 -11.73
C MET A 79 1.60 -27.55 -11.16
N CYS A 80 2.29 -28.49 -10.51
CA CYS A 80 3.65 -28.27 -10.01
C CYS A 80 4.64 -27.98 -11.14
N LEU A 81 4.56 -28.73 -12.24
CA LEU A 81 5.43 -28.53 -13.40
C LEU A 81 5.17 -27.16 -14.05
N THR A 82 3.92 -26.77 -14.21
CA THR A 82 3.53 -25.47 -14.74
C THR A 82 4.06 -24.33 -13.87
N ALA A 83 3.91 -24.45 -12.55
CA ALA A 83 4.46 -23.50 -11.59
C ALA A 83 6.00 -23.41 -11.66
N LEU A 84 6.70 -24.55 -11.77
CA LEU A 84 8.16 -24.59 -11.91
C LEU A 84 8.64 -23.92 -13.21
N LYS A 85 7.98 -24.21 -14.34
CA LYS A 85 8.29 -23.56 -15.64
C LYS A 85 8.11 -22.05 -15.57
N GLN A 86 7.05 -21.58 -14.92
CA GLN A 86 6.83 -20.15 -14.73
C GLN A 86 7.91 -19.51 -13.83
N LEU A 87 8.27 -20.14 -12.71
CA LEU A 87 9.35 -19.66 -11.84
C LEU A 87 10.71 -19.65 -12.55
N GLN A 88 10.98 -20.65 -13.38
CA GLN A 88 12.18 -20.71 -14.20
C GLN A 88 12.22 -19.55 -15.20
N LYS A 89 11.15 -19.36 -15.98
CA LYS A 89 11.05 -18.27 -16.96
C LYS A 89 11.34 -16.92 -16.30
N HIS A 90 10.67 -16.63 -15.17
CA HIS A 90 10.94 -15.41 -14.41
C HIS A 90 12.40 -15.28 -13.94
N SER A 91 13.04 -16.39 -13.59
CA SER A 91 14.43 -16.39 -13.17
C SER A 91 15.39 -16.10 -14.33
N LEU A 92 15.15 -16.72 -15.49
CA LEU A 92 15.92 -16.50 -16.71
C LEU A 92 15.76 -15.06 -17.22
N ASP A 93 14.55 -14.52 -17.23
CA ASP A 93 14.28 -13.14 -17.59
C ASP A 93 15.07 -12.17 -16.69
N ARG A 94 15.11 -12.42 -15.36
CA ARG A 94 15.91 -11.61 -14.43
C ARG A 94 17.41 -11.73 -14.66
N VAL A 95 17.91 -12.86 -15.15
CA VAL A 95 19.34 -13.01 -15.51
C VAL A 95 19.64 -12.14 -16.74
N LYS A 96 18.83 -12.23 -17.79
CA LYS A 96 18.94 -11.40 -18.99
C LYS A 96 18.85 -9.90 -18.67
N GLU A 97 17.87 -9.49 -17.86
CA GLU A 97 17.71 -8.10 -17.40
C GLU A 97 18.96 -7.57 -16.66
N LYS A 98 19.66 -8.44 -15.91
CA LYS A 98 20.90 -8.07 -15.21
C LYS A 98 22.09 -7.97 -16.16
N GLU A 99 22.20 -8.86 -17.13
CA GLU A 99 23.26 -8.83 -18.15
C GLU A 99 23.14 -7.57 -19.00
N VAL A 100 21.95 -7.28 -19.52
CA VAL A 100 21.67 -6.04 -20.27
C VAL A 100 22.02 -4.81 -19.45
N PHE A 101 21.64 -4.76 -18.16
CA PHE A 101 22.00 -3.63 -17.30
C PHE A 101 23.51 -3.49 -17.11
N LYS A 102 24.24 -4.61 -16.98
CA LYS A 102 25.70 -4.60 -16.82
C LYS A 102 26.42 -4.13 -18.09
N GLU A 103 25.90 -4.50 -19.26
CA GLU A 103 26.52 -4.16 -20.56
C GLU A 103 26.15 -2.75 -21.03
N THR A 104 24.90 -2.34 -20.87
CA THR A 104 24.36 -1.09 -21.46
C THR A 104 24.14 0.02 -20.44
N GLY A 105 24.10 -0.30 -19.14
CA GLY A 105 23.70 0.65 -18.10
C GLY A 105 22.21 0.98 -18.08
N LEU A 106 21.38 0.31 -18.90
CA LEU A 106 19.92 0.51 -18.94
C LEU A 106 19.23 -0.39 -17.91
N ALA A 107 18.64 0.23 -16.89
CA ALA A 107 17.86 -0.48 -15.89
C ALA A 107 16.49 -0.84 -16.46
N THR A 108 16.05 -2.08 -16.21
CA THR A 108 14.71 -2.54 -16.50
C THR A 108 13.80 -2.25 -15.31
N ILE A 109 12.76 -1.45 -15.51
CA ILE A 109 11.79 -1.02 -14.51
C ILE A 109 10.43 -1.63 -14.85
N LYS A 110 9.78 -2.24 -13.86
CA LYS A 110 8.47 -2.88 -14.01
C LYS A 110 7.39 -1.96 -13.47
N ILE A 111 6.62 -1.33 -14.35
CA ILE A 111 5.54 -0.42 -14.00
C ILE A 111 4.24 -1.20 -13.86
N LYS A 112 3.69 -1.25 -12.64
CA LYS A 112 2.37 -1.82 -12.37
C LYS A 112 1.33 -0.71 -12.38
N VAL A 113 0.44 -0.73 -13.36
CA VAL A 113 -0.60 0.29 -13.49
C VAL A 113 -1.75 -0.03 -12.56
N SER A 114 -2.13 0.93 -11.70
CA SER A 114 -3.29 0.81 -10.83
C SER A 114 -4.56 1.06 -11.64
N SER A 115 -5.07 0.02 -12.29
CA SER A 115 -6.32 0.06 -13.05
C SER A 115 -7.15 -1.19 -12.76
N ARG A 116 -8.42 -1.22 -13.23
CA ARG A 116 -9.28 -2.42 -13.13
C ARG A 116 -8.64 -3.65 -13.78
N ILE A 117 -7.73 -3.45 -14.73
CA ILE A 117 -6.91 -4.48 -15.34
C ILE A 117 -5.47 -4.21 -14.91
N SER A 118 -4.92 -5.06 -14.03
CA SER A 118 -3.53 -4.93 -13.62
C SER A 118 -2.63 -5.23 -14.81
N GLN A 119 -2.07 -4.19 -15.41
CA GLN A 119 -1.09 -4.30 -16.49
C GLN A 119 0.30 -4.01 -15.93
N ILE A 120 1.27 -4.83 -16.36
CA ILE A 120 2.68 -4.63 -16.03
C ILE A 120 3.40 -4.22 -17.32
N LEU A 121 3.97 -3.01 -17.33
CA LEU A 121 4.84 -2.53 -18.40
C LEU A 121 6.30 -2.77 -18.00
N SER A 122 7.13 -3.23 -18.93
CA SER A 122 8.57 -3.36 -18.72
C SER A 122 9.29 -2.30 -19.53
N LEU A 123 9.97 -1.36 -18.86
CA LEU A 123 10.61 -0.20 -19.48
C LEU A 123 12.11 -0.20 -19.19
N GLN A 124 12.91 0.14 -20.20
CA GLN A 124 14.35 0.33 -20.03
C GLN A 124 14.69 1.83 -19.94
N ILE A 125 15.48 2.22 -18.94
CA ILE A 125 15.88 3.62 -18.71
C ILE A 125 17.20 3.71 -17.94
N HIS A 126 17.97 4.79 -18.11
CA HIS A 126 19.14 5.01 -17.25
C HIS A 126 18.69 5.51 -15.88
N LEU A 127 19.32 5.03 -14.81
CA LEU A 127 18.98 5.48 -13.45
C LEU A 127 19.39 6.94 -13.19
N SER A 128 20.30 7.49 -13.99
CA SER A 128 20.67 8.91 -13.98
C SER A 128 19.67 9.81 -14.72
N ASP A 129 18.70 9.23 -15.44
CA ASP A 129 17.64 10.03 -16.09
C ASP A 129 16.68 10.60 -15.03
N MET A 130 16.12 11.77 -15.32
CA MET A 130 15.06 12.38 -14.51
C MET A 130 13.80 11.53 -14.51
N ALA A 131 13.08 11.50 -13.38
CA ALA A 131 11.83 10.75 -13.25
C ALA A 131 10.77 11.19 -14.28
N GLU A 132 10.76 12.46 -14.69
CA GLU A 132 9.89 12.95 -15.76
C GLU A 132 10.02 12.13 -17.06
N LYS A 133 11.24 11.69 -17.41
CA LYS A 133 11.48 10.87 -18.60
C LYS A 133 10.81 9.49 -18.49
N LEU A 134 10.80 8.89 -17.30
CA LEU A 134 10.08 7.64 -17.04
C LEU A 134 8.57 7.84 -17.14
N ILE A 135 8.06 8.92 -16.56
CA ILE A 135 6.63 9.29 -16.63
C ILE A 135 6.22 9.49 -18.09
N GLN A 136 7.04 10.18 -18.89
CA GLN A 136 6.77 10.39 -20.32
C GLN A 136 6.66 9.05 -21.06
N LYS A 137 7.59 8.11 -20.84
CA LYS A 137 7.51 6.76 -21.45
C LYS A 137 6.23 6.02 -21.06
N VAL A 138 5.79 6.14 -19.81
CA VAL A 138 4.52 5.54 -19.35
C VAL A 138 3.32 6.23 -20.00
N SER A 139 3.34 7.57 -20.06
CA SER A 139 2.34 8.39 -20.74
C SER A 139 2.15 7.98 -22.20
N ASP A 140 3.25 7.85 -22.94
CA ASP A 140 3.24 7.50 -24.36
C ASP A 140 2.66 6.10 -24.60
N LEU A 141 2.96 5.14 -23.72
CA LEU A 141 2.46 3.77 -23.84
C LEU A 141 1.00 3.62 -23.42
N LEU A 142 0.55 4.41 -22.46
CA LEU A 142 -0.83 4.37 -21.97
C LEU A 142 -1.75 5.34 -22.72
N CYS A 143 -1.19 6.23 -23.55
CA CYS A 143 -1.91 7.34 -24.18
C CYS A 143 -2.66 8.22 -23.15
N ILE A 144 -2.03 8.47 -22.00
CA ILE A 144 -2.59 9.28 -20.91
C ILE A 144 -1.67 10.46 -20.65
N PRO A 145 -2.19 11.70 -20.50
CA PRO A 145 -1.36 12.87 -20.18
C PRO A 145 -0.50 12.66 -18.93
N LYS A 146 0.77 13.06 -18.99
CA LYS A 146 1.75 12.87 -17.91
C LYS A 146 1.27 13.44 -16.57
N GLU A 147 0.51 14.53 -16.59
CA GLU A 147 -0.04 15.21 -15.40
C GLU A 147 -1.00 14.31 -14.60
N ARG A 148 -1.62 13.33 -15.28
CA ARG A 148 -2.54 12.36 -14.65
C ARG A 148 -1.83 11.11 -14.15
N ILE A 149 -0.50 11.04 -14.25
CA ILE A 149 0.28 9.87 -13.90
C ILE A 149 1.20 10.25 -12.75
N LYS A 150 1.07 9.55 -11.62
CA LYS A 150 2.03 9.61 -10.52
C LYS A 150 2.70 8.26 -10.33
N LEU A 151 4.02 8.25 -10.28
CA LEU A 151 4.79 7.04 -10.05
C LEU A 151 5.13 6.91 -8.56
N VAL A 152 4.91 5.73 -7.99
CA VAL A 152 5.15 5.44 -6.58
C VAL A 152 6.20 4.34 -6.44
N ALA A 153 7.29 4.65 -5.74
CA ALA A 153 8.40 3.75 -5.46
C ALA A 153 8.82 3.85 -4.00
N ASN A 154 9.13 2.73 -3.34
CA ASN A 154 9.55 2.69 -1.93
C ASN A 154 8.62 3.47 -0.97
N GLY A 155 7.31 3.39 -1.19
CA GLY A 155 6.34 4.12 -0.36
C GLY A 155 6.36 5.65 -0.53
N LYS A 156 6.93 6.18 -1.63
CA LYS A 156 6.98 7.62 -1.95
C LYS A 156 6.53 7.89 -3.37
N VAL A 157 5.93 9.05 -3.59
CA VAL A 157 5.67 9.56 -4.95
C VAL A 157 7.01 10.06 -5.51
N LEU A 158 7.35 9.68 -6.75
CA LEU A 158 8.55 10.16 -7.40
C LEU A 158 8.40 11.64 -7.75
N ASN A 159 9.47 12.39 -7.53
CA ASN A 159 9.61 13.78 -7.93
C ASN A 159 10.20 13.86 -9.33
N ASP A 160 9.42 14.45 -10.23
CA ASP A 160 9.71 14.59 -11.66
C ASP A 160 11.03 15.32 -11.94
N LYS A 161 11.47 16.19 -11.00
CA LYS A 161 12.67 17.04 -11.11
C LYS A 161 13.95 16.39 -10.59
N LEU A 162 13.86 15.20 -10.02
CA LEU A 162 15.01 14.45 -9.50
C LEU A 162 15.28 13.22 -10.37
N ASP A 163 16.53 12.77 -10.37
CA ASP A 163 16.91 11.54 -11.06
C ASP A 163 16.37 10.31 -10.32
N LEU A 164 16.25 9.20 -11.05
CA LEU A 164 15.70 7.95 -10.51
C LEU A 164 16.61 7.35 -9.42
N PHE A 165 17.93 7.47 -9.57
CA PHE A 165 18.91 6.88 -8.66
C PHE A 165 18.86 7.52 -7.27
N THR A 166 18.84 8.85 -7.17
CA THR A 166 18.75 9.57 -5.88
C THR A 166 17.45 9.31 -5.14
N GLN A 167 16.39 8.95 -5.87
CA GLN A 167 15.10 8.55 -5.32
C GLN A 167 15.02 7.07 -4.94
N GLY A 168 16.14 6.34 -5.03
CA GLY A 168 16.25 4.94 -4.60
C GLY A 168 15.68 3.92 -5.59
N VAL A 169 15.47 4.31 -6.86
CA VAL A 169 15.08 3.39 -7.92
C VAL A 169 16.26 2.51 -8.33
N LYS A 170 16.00 1.21 -8.53
CA LYS A 170 17.02 0.20 -8.83
C LYS A 170 16.63 -0.63 -10.05
N ASN A 171 17.61 -1.28 -10.69
CA ASN A 171 17.34 -2.25 -11.75
C ASN A 171 16.44 -3.40 -11.26
N GLY A 172 15.43 -3.74 -12.04
CA GLY A 172 14.44 -4.78 -11.75
C GLY A 172 13.40 -4.38 -10.70
N MET A 173 13.32 -3.10 -10.33
CA MET A 173 12.37 -2.60 -9.33
C MET A 173 10.94 -2.54 -9.90
N ASN A 174 9.97 -2.85 -9.04
CA ASN A 174 8.56 -2.60 -9.33
C ASN A 174 8.19 -1.19 -8.88
N ILE A 175 7.58 -0.42 -9.78
CA ILE A 175 7.04 0.90 -9.51
C ILE A 175 5.55 0.87 -9.81
N MET A 176 4.75 1.52 -8.97
CA MET A 176 3.32 1.62 -9.18
C MET A 176 3.00 2.90 -9.96
N ALA A 177 2.21 2.81 -11.02
CA ALA A 177 1.68 3.96 -11.73
C ALA A 177 0.24 4.22 -11.32
N MET A 178 0.03 5.36 -10.68
CA MET A 178 -1.25 5.89 -10.24
C MET A 178 -1.87 6.71 -11.36
N LEU A 179 -3.05 6.28 -11.82
CA LEU A 179 -3.84 7.03 -12.80
C LEU A 179 -4.86 7.88 -12.06
N LEU A 180 -4.73 9.20 -12.18
CA LEU A 180 -5.63 10.17 -11.55
C LEU A 180 -6.85 10.43 -12.44
N ALA A 181 -8.04 10.43 -11.83
CA ALA A 181 -9.30 10.64 -12.56
C ALA A 181 -9.52 12.13 -12.92
N GLU A 182 -8.96 13.05 -12.14
CA GLU A 182 -9.09 14.50 -12.30
C GLU A 182 -8.47 14.99 -13.62
N LYS A 183 -8.95 16.14 -14.12
CA LYS A 183 -8.45 16.73 -15.36
C LYS A 183 -7.04 17.30 -15.13
N PRO A 184 -6.17 17.33 -16.16
CA PRO A 184 -4.82 17.89 -16.03
C PRO A 184 -4.78 19.30 -15.45
N GLN A 185 -5.73 20.18 -15.84
CA GLN A 185 -5.82 21.55 -15.32
C GLN A 185 -6.07 21.59 -13.81
N GLU A 186 -7.01 20.78 -13.33
CA GLU A 186 -7.34 20.69 -11.90
C GLU A 186 -6.16 20.16 -11.09
N LEU A 187 -5.42 19.18 -11.64
CA LEU A 187 -4.22 18.61 -11.03
C LEU A 187 -3.07 19.62 -10.96
N ILE A 188 -2.82 20.38 -12.03
CA ILE A 188 -1.79 21.43 -12.05
C ILE A 188 -2.13 22.53 -11.04
N GLU A 189 -3.38 23.00 -11.03
CA GLU A 189 -3.82 23.99 -10.04
C GLU A 189 -3.71 23.46 -8.62
N HIS A 190 -4.01 22.18 -8.43
CA HIS A 190 -3.87 21.54 -7.14
C HIS A 190 -2.42 21.51 -6.68
N GLU A 191 -1.50 21.05 -7.53
CA GLU A 191 -0.06 21.07 -7.22
C GLU A 191 0.43 22.49 -6.94
N LYS A 192 -0.04 23.49 -7.68
CA LYS A 192 0.26 24.89 -7.41
C LYS A 192 -0.23 25.33 -6.04
N ARG A 193 -1.44 24.94 -5.62
CA ARG A 193 -1.98 25.25 -4.29
C ARG A 193 -1.17 24.59 -3.18
N VAL A 194 -0.81 23.31 -3.33
CA VAL A 194 0.04 22.60 -2.35
C VAL A 194 1.42 23.25 -2.26
N ASN A 195 2.06 23.51 -3.41
CA ASN A 195 3.37 24.19 -3.46
C ASN A 195 3.30 25.63 -2.94
N ALA A 196 2.18 26.33 -3.12
CA ALA A 196 1.98 27.65 -2.53
C ALA A 196 1.94 27.55 -1.01
N VAL A 197 1.20 26.60 -0.43
CA VAL A 197 1.22 26.37 1.03
C VAL A 197 2.64 26.08 1.56
N GLU A 198 3.50 25.46 0.76
CA GLU A 198 4.92 25.24 1.10
C GLU A 198 5.82 26.46 0.90
N GLY A 199 5.51 27.33 -0.06
CA GLY A 199 6.36 28.42 -0.53
C GLY A 199 5.99 29.83 -0.04
N THR A 200 4.72 30.12 0.22
CA THR A 200 4.28 31.42 0.71
C THR A 200 4.16 31.43 2.23
N LYS A 201 5.20 32.02 2.85
CA LYS A 201 5.09 32.61 4.19
C LYS A 201 3.84 33.49 4.32
N GLU A 202 3.35 34.10 3.24
CA GLU A 202 2.27 35.10 3.22
C GLU A 202 0.84 34.52 3.33
N ASP A 203 0.52 33.40 2.65
CA ASP A 203 -0.82 32.79 2.77
C ASP A 203 -0.98 32.08 4.11
N LEU A 204 0.08 31.42 4.59
CA LEU A 204 0.08 30.87 5.95
C LEU A 204 0.21 31.99 6.99
N ALA A 205 0.89 33.11 6.72
CA ALA A 205 0.86 34.30 7.58
C ALA A 205 -0.52 34.95 7.61
N LEU A 206 -1.32 34.93 6.56
CA LEU A 206 -2.72 35.34 6.65
C LEU A 206 -3.54 34.37 7.53
N LEU A 207 -3.18 33.08 7.55
CA LEU A 207 -3.76 32.07 8.44
C LEU A 207 -3.19 32.07 9.87
N THR A 208 -2.02 32.68 10.12
CA THR A 208 -1.28 32.59 11.40
C THR A 208 -0.86 33.93 12.02
N SER A 209 -0.91 35.04 11.27
CA SER A 209 -0.38 36.38 11.63
C SER A 209 -1.47 37.46 11.69
N GLY A 210 -2.71 37.15 11.33
CA GLY A 210 -3.86 37.92 11.80
C GLY A 210 -3.97 37.73 13.31
N SER A 211 -4.29 38.78 14.07
CA SER A 211 -4.48 38.80 15.53
C SER A 211 -5.56 37.84 16.07
N SER A 212 -6.07 36.93 15.24
CA SER A 212 -6.74 35.69 15.58
C SER A 212 -5.89 34.50 15.12
N SER A 213 -5.25 33.86 16.09
CA SER A 213 -4.54 32.57 15.98
C SER A 213 -5.53 31.44 15.60
N TYR A 214 -6.03 31.40 14.36
CA TYR A 214 -7.14 30.50 13.98
C TYR A 214 -6.70 29.04 13.72
N LEU A 215 -5.39 28.78 13.62
CA LEU A 215 -4.80 27.44 13.57
C LEU A 215 -3.79 27.29 14.71
N GLN A 216 -4.28 27.42 15.94
CA GLN A 216 -3.53 27.02 17.12
C GLN A 216 -3.47 25.50 17.15
N LEU A 217 -2.26 24.94 17.02
CA LEU A 217 -2.05 23.50 17.12
C LEU A 217 -2.12 23.09 18.59
N GLU A 218 -3.01 22.15 18.87
CA GLU A 218 -3.20 21.57 20.18
C GLU A 218 -2.90 20.07 20.14
N ASP A 219 -2.35 19.54 21.23
CA ASP A 219 -2.25 18.10 21.42
C ASP A 219 -3.63 17.48 21.75
N GLN A 220 -3.69 16.16 21.87
CA GLN A 220 -4.91 15.42 22.24
C GLN A 220 -5.48 15.78 23.62
N SER A 221 -4.75 16.57 24.42
CA SER A 221 -5.13 17.05 25.75
C SER A 221 -5.52 18.54 25.73
N GLY A 222 -5.58 19.17 24.56
CA GLY A 222 -5.88 20.60 24.39
C GLY A 222 -4.70 21.52 24.74
N ARG A 223 -3.47 21.00 24.88
CA ARG A 223 -2.29 21.83 25.18
C ARG A 223 -1.70 22.37 23.89
N ARG A 224 -1.44 23.68 23.89
CA ARG A 224 -0.83 24.37 22.75
C ARG A 224 0.59 23.86 22.50
N LEU A 225 0.89 23.60 21.23
CA LEU A 225 2.19 23.16 20.76
C LEU A 225 3.00 24.37 20.28
N ASN A 226 4.08 24.69 20.98
CA ASN A 226 5.05 25.71 20.57
C ASN A 226 6.09 25.07 19.64
N LEU A 227 5.84 25.14 18.33
CA LEU A 227 6.70 24.54 17.31
C LEU A 227 7.49 25.59 16.51
N PRO A 228 8.71 25.27 16.05
CA PRO A 228 9.40 26.06 15.03
C PRO A 228 8.53 26.23 13.79
N GLU A 229 8.67 27.37 13.10
CA GLU A 229 7.85 27.70 11.93
C GLU A 229 7.90 26.61 10.84
N ALA A 230 9.10 26.12 10.51
CA ALA A 230 9.26 25.08 9.49
C ALA A 230 8.52 23.78 9.84
N GLU A 231 8.56 23.36 11.11
CA GLU A 231 7.90 22.15 11.59
C GLU A 231 6.38 22.32 11.68
N ARG A 232 5.92 23.50 12.14
CA ARG A 232 4.50 23.86 12.11
C ARG A 232 3.93 23.82 10.70
N ASN A 233 4.67 24.37 9.72
CA ASN A 233 4.24 24.40 8.33
C ASN A 233 4.16 22.98 7.76
N ALA A 234 5.17 22.15 8.01
CA ALA A 234 5.15 20.75 7.61
C ALA A 234 3.95 20.00 8.19
N LEU A 235 3.66 20.20 9.49
CA LEU A 235 2.53 19.56 10.17
C LEU A 235 1.18 20.00 9.59
N VAL A 236 0.95 21.30 9.40
CA VAL A 236 -0.30 21.84 8.84
C VAL A 236 -0.53 21.31 7.42
N THR A 237 0.50 21.33 6.58
CA THR A 237 0.44 20.77 5.22
C THR A 237 0.13 19.28 5.25
N ALA A 238 0.78 18.52 6.13
CA ALA A 238 0.54 17.08 6.27
C ALA A 238 -0.91 16.77 6.68
N MET A 239 -1.46 17.53 7.64
CA MET A 239 -2.85 17.39 8.07
C MET A 239 -3.85 17.75 6.97
N ALA A 240 -3.59 18.83 6.23
CA ALA A 240 -4.44 19.24 5.10
C ALA A 240 -4.46 18.18 3.99
N LEU A 241 -3.29 17.62 3.64
CA LEU A 241 -3.16 16.53 2.68
C LEU A 241 -3.85 15.24 3.17
N HIS A 242 -3.72 14.91 4.46
CA HIS A 242 -4.42 13.76 5.04
C HIS A 242 -5.94 13.90 4.96
N GLU A 243 -6.51 15.07 5.29
CA GLU A 243 -7.95 15.28 5.18
C GLU A 243 -8.42 15.30 3.71
N LYS A 244 -7.62 15.87 2.80
CA LYS A 244 -7.91 15.78 1.37
C LYS A 244 -7.91 14.34 0.88
N GLY A 245 -6.95 13.53 1.30
CA GLY A 245 -6.93 12.10 1.01
C GLY A 245 -8.18 11.39 1.55
N ARG A 246 -8.68 11.77 2.74
CA ARG A 246 -9.95 11.25 3.28
C ARG A 246 -11.16 11.66 2.45
N ALA A 247 -11.19 12.88 1.95
CA ALA A 247 -12.24 13.33 1.03
C ALA A 247 -12.21 12.56 -0.30
N ALA A 248 -11.02 12.25 -0.83
CA ALA A 248 -10.86 11.37 -2.00
C ALA A 248 -11.31 9.93 -1.68
N LEU A 249 -10.96 9.41 -0.50
CA LEU A 249 -11.34 8.07 -0.06
C LEU A 249 -12.86 7.92 0.07
N LYS A 250 -13.57 8.94 0.57
CA LYS A 250 -15.05 8.98 0.62
C LYS A 250 -15.71 8.91 -0.76
N ARG A 251 -15.00 9.36 -1.80
CA ARG A 251 -15.41 9.27 -3.22
C ARG A 251 -14.93 7.99 -3.90
N GLU A 252 -14.32 7.07 -3.16
CA GLU A 252 -13.68 5.84 -3.68
C GLU A 252 -12.56 6.11 -4.69
N ASP A 253 -12.01 7.33 -4.73
CA ASP A 253 -10.82 7.65 -5.51
C ASP A 253 -9.56 7.28 -4.72
N TYR A 254 -9.30 5.97 -4.65
CA TYR A 254 -8.14 5.41 -3.96
C TYR A 254 -6.82 5.91 -4.55
N SER A 255 -6.81 6.27 -5.84
CA SER A 255 -5.60 6.72 -6.52
C SER A 255 -5.15 8.07 -6.03
N LEU A 256 -6.07 9.03 -6.05
CA LEU A 256 -5.83 10.36 -5.53
C LEU A 256 -5.61 10.31 -4.02
N ALA A 257 -6.38 9.51 -3.28
CA ALA A 257 -6.21 9.35 -1.83
C ALA A 257 -4.78 8.91 -1.48
N LEU A 258 -4.27 7.88 -2.16
CA LEU A 258 -2.91 7.39 -1.91
C LEU A 258 -1.85 8.45 -2.20
N VAL A 259 -1.94 9.17 -3.32
CA VAL A 259 -0.96 10.22 -3.65
C VAL A 259 -0.91 11.28 -2.54
N ASN A 260 -2.07 11.80 -2.11
CA ASN A 260 -2.12 12.78 -1.02
C ASN A 260 -1.59 12.21 0.30
N TYR A 261 -1.88 10.94 0.61
CA TYR A 261 -1.38 10.31 1.83
C TYR A 261 0.14 10.10 1.84
N LEU A 262 0.74 9.75 0.70
CA LEU A 262 2.20 9.57 0.60
C LEU A 262 2.93 10.92 0.67
N GLU A 263 2.37 11.97 0.08
CA GLU A 263 2.88 13.33 0.24
C GLU A 263 2.75 13.80 1.70
N ALA A 264 1.61 13.52 2.35
CA ALA A 264 1.44 13.80 3.78
C ALA A 264 2.47 13.05 4.63
N ASP A 265 2.75 11.78 4.33
CA ASP A 265 3.72 10.95 5.07
C ASP A 265 5.13 11.52 4.96
N GLU A 266 5.51 12.04 3.79
CA GLU A 266 6.78 12.73 3.62
C GLU A 266 6.86 13.98 4.51
N LYS A 267 5.80 14.80 4.57
CA LYS A 267 5.76 15.99 5.44
C LYS A 267 5.73 15.65 6.93
N PHE A 268 5.01 14.60 7.33
CA PHE A 268 5.08 14.13 8.72
C PHE A 268 6.48 13.61 9.07
N SER A 269 7.20 12.99 8.13
CA SER A 269 8.53 12.43 8.39
C SER A 269 9.61 13.50 8.67
N THR A 270 9.38 14.76 8.30
CA THR A 270 10.27 15.87 8.63
C THR A 270 10.00 16.47 10.01
N CYS A 271 8.89 16.11 10.65
CA CYS A 271 8.55 16.55 12.00
C CYS A 271 9.36 15.76 13.06
N THR A 272 9.61 16.38 14.20
CA THR A 272 10.37 15.76 15.29
C THR A 272 9.61 14.62 15.96
N SER A 273 10.37 13.65 16.50
CA SER A 273 9.80 12.45 17.10
C SER A 273 8.94 12.71 18.34
N GLU A 274 9.12 13.84 19.04
CA GLU A 274 8.33 14.18 20.22
C GLU A 274 6.90 14.60 19.86
N LEU A 275 6.74 15.40 18.81
CA LEU A 275 5.44 15.77 18.26
C LEU A 275 4.70 14.55 17.68
N LEU A 276 5.41 13.72 16.92
CA LEU A 276 4.87 12.50 16.33
C LEU A 276 4.47 11.44 17.37
N LYS A 277 4.94 11.53 18.62
CA LYS A 277 4.50 10.68 19.74
C LYS A 277 3.20 11.18 20.36
N CYS A 278 2.93 12.49 20.31
CA CYS A 278 1.73 13.09 20.88
C CYS A 278 0.55 13.05 19.90
N VAL A 279 0.80 13.05 18.59
CA VAL A 279 -0.25 13.11 17.57
C VAL A 279 -0.50 11.72 16.95
N ASP A 280 -1.74 11.22 17.07
CA ASP A 280 -2.20 9.95 16.51
C ASP A 280 -2.44 10.00 14.99
N ASN A 281 -2.58 11.21 14.41
CA ASN A 281 -2.77 11.42 12.98
C ASN A 281 -1.75 10.66 12.11
N TYR A 282 -0.50 10.54 12.54
CA TYR A 282 0.51 9.80 11.77
C TYR A 282 0.22 8.30 11.72
N ALA A 283 -0.23 7.71 12.83
CA ALA A 283 -0.63 6.31 12.87
C ALA A 283 -1.88 6.07 12.02
N LEU A 284 -2.85 7.00 12.06
CA LEU A 284 -4.05 6.96 11.23
C LEU A 284 -3.71 7.08 9.74
N LEU A 285 -2.74 7.92 9.38
CA LEU A 285 -2.26 8.04 8.01
C LEU A 285 -1.69 6.72 7.50
N HIS A 286 -0.86 6.04 8.30
CA HIS A 286 -0.31 4.72 7.95
C HIS A 286 -1.40 3.66 7.74
N LEU A 287 -2.44 3.69 8.57
CA LEU A 287 -3.62 2.83 8.42
C LEU A 287 -4.35 3.12 7.10
N ASP A 288 -4.54 4.39 6.76
CA ASP A 288 -5.23 4.82 5.53
C ASP A 288 -4.38 4.51 4.26
N ILE A 289 -3.05 4.63 4.32
CA ILE A 289 -2.13 4.23 3.23
C ILE A 289 -2.23 2.72 2.98
N ALA A 290 -2.16 1.91 4.04
CA ALA A 290 -2.27 0.45 3.93
C ALA A 290 -3.61 0.04 3.30
N TRP A 291 -4.71 0.72 3.67
CA TRP A 291 -6.01 0.52 3.04
C TRP A 291 -5.99 0.84 1.55
N CYS A 292 -5.43 1.98 1.14
CA CYS A 292 -5.29 2.33 -0.27
C CYS A 292 -4.49 1.28 -1.06
N TYR A 293 -3.38 0.76 -0.51
CA TYR A 293 -2.61 -0.30 -1.17
C TYR A 293 -3.44 -1.55 -1.45
N LEU A 294 -4.29 -1.96 -0.51
CA LEU A 294 -5.18 -3.11 -0.68
C LEU A 294 -6.27 -2.83 -1.72
N CYS A 295 -6.94 -1.67 -1.65
CA CYS A 295 -7.99 -1.30 -2.60
C CYS A 295 -7.49 -1.19 -4.04
N LEU A 296 -6.23 -0.80 -4.23
CA LEU A 296 -5.57 -0.71 -5.53
C LEU A 296 -4.99 -2.06 -6.01
N GLY A 297 -5.09 -3.12 -5.18
CA GLY A 297 -4.75 -4.49 -5.55
C GLY A 297 -3.27 -4.74 -5.84
N ASN A 298 -2.35 -3.87 -5.39
CA ASN A 298 -0.95 -3.99 -5.74
C ASN A 298 -0.12 -4.74 -4.69
N VAL A 299 0.05 -6.05 -4.92
CA VAL A 299 0.80 -6.96 -4.04
C VAL A 299 2.26 -6.51 -3.80
N SER A 300 2.88 -5.71 -4.69
CA SER A 300 4.28 -5.28 -4.44
C SER A 300 4.42 -4.30 -3.28
N GLN A 301 3.34 -3.67 -2.82
CA GLN A 301 3.38 -2.74 -1.69
C GLN A 301 3.07 -3.41 -0.35
N ILE A 302 2.75 -4.71 -0.34
CA ILE A 302 2.46 -5.46 0.89
C ILE A 302 3.57 -5.37 1.94
N PRO A 303 4.88 -5.45 1.60
CA PRO A 303 5.93 -5.29 2.60
C PRO A 303 5.95 -3.90 3.27
N ASP A 304 5.66 -2.85 2.50
CA ASP A 304 5.55 -1.48 3.03
C ASP A 304 4.30 -1.33 3.90
N ALA A 305 3.17 -1.92 3.47
CA ALA A 305 1.94 -2.00 4.26
C ALA A 305 2.17 -2.70 5.61
N GLU A 306 2.89 -3.84 5.62
CA GLU A 306 3.22 -4.56 6.86
C GLU A 306 4.01 -3.68 7.83
N LYS A 307 5.04 -2.98 7.32
CA LYS A 307 5.86 -2.06 8.13
C LYS A 307 5.00 -0.94 8.72
N ARG A 308 4.20 -0.27 7.90
CA ARG A 308 3.31 0.83 8.30
C ARG A 308 2.27 0.41 9.32
N LEU A 309 1.65 -0.76 9.15
CA LEU A 309 0.69 -1.31 10.10
C LEU A 309 1.34 -1.66 11.45
N LYS A 310 2.58 -2.15 11.45
CA LYS A 310 3.34 -2.40 12.69
C LYS A 310 3.68 -1.10 13.43
N GLU A 311 4.06 -0.05 12.69
CA GLU A 311 4.30 1.28 13.27
C GLU A 311 3.00 1.88 13.84
N CYS A 312 1.89 1.74 13.10
CA CYS A 312 0.55 2.14 13.54
C CYS A 312 0.15 1.44 14.85
N GLU A 313 0.31 0.10 14.92
CA GLU A 313 0.02 -0.70 16.11
C GLU A 313 0.82 -0.23 17.33
N ASN A 314 2.13 -0.04 17.16
CA ASN A 314 2.99 0.45 18.25
C ASN A 314 2.53 1.81 18.77
N LYS A 315 2.12 2.72 17.87
CA LYS A 315 1.60 4.03 18.25
C LYS A 315 0.24 3.95 18.94
N PHE A 316 -0.66 3.10 18.46
CA PHE A 316 -1.95 2.88 19.12
C PHE A 316 -1.78 2.36 20.55
N HIS A 317 -0.86 1.41 20.77
CA HIS A 317 -0.56 0.93 22.11
C HIS A 317 0.06 2.02 23.01
N GLN A 318 0.90 2.91 22.47
CA GLN A 318 1.45 4.03 23.23
C GLN A 318 0.37 5.07 23.60
N SER A 319 -0.53 5.39 22.67
CA SER A 319 -1.58 6.40 22.85
C SER A 319 -2.74 5.90 23.71
N TYR A 320 -3.15 4.64 23.55
CA TYR A 320 -4.39 4.10 24.13
C TYR A 320 -4.14 3.05 25.23
N GLY A 321 -2.93 2.47 25.31
CA GLY A 321 -2.59 1.35 26.20
C GLY A 321 -2.91 -0.02 25.58
N THR A 322 -2.26 -1.07 26.08
CA THR A 322 -2.36 -2.45 25.55
C THR A 322 -3.79 -3.01 25.52
N ASN A 323 -4.62 -2.63 26.49
CA ASN A 323 -6.03 -3.03 26.58
C ASN A 323 -7.00 -1.84 26.56
N MET A 324 -6.61 -0.71 25.96
CA MET A 324 -7.39 0.54 25.99
C MET A 324 -7.65 1.09 27.42
N GLU A 325 -6.93 0.59 28.43
CA GLU A 325 -7.08 0.95 29.86
C GLU A 325 -6.87 2.45 30.10
N ARG A 326 -5.87 3.04 29.42
CA ARG A 326 -5.57 4.47 29.53
C ARG A 326 -6.68 5.32 28.91
N LEU A 327 -7.32 4.82 27.86
CA LEU A 327 -8.42 5.50 27.18
C LEU A 327 -9.72 5.45 28.00
N LEU A 328 -10.03 4.29 28.59
CA LEU A 328 -11.14 4.14 29.54
C LEU A 328 -11.04 5.13 30.70
N ALA A 329 -9.83 5.32 31.24
CA ALA A 329 -9.59 6.26 32.32
C ALA A 329 -9.75 7.75 31.93
N ILE A 330 -9.57 8.10 30.64
CA ILE A 330 -9.60 9.49 30.17
C ILE A 330 -10.95 9.88 29.56
N LYS A 331 -11.55 9.04 28.70
CA LYS A 331 -12.75 9.37 27.92
C LYS A 331 -14.04 8.68 28.41
N GLY A 332 -13.95 7.70 29.30
CA GLY A 332 -15.11 6.94 29.80
C GLY A 332 -15.82 6.07 28.75
N SER A 333 -15.38 6.06 27.49
CA SER A 333 -15.88 5.21 26.40
C SER A 333 -14.75 4.85 25.44
N THR A 334 -14.84 3.68 24.81
CA THR A 334 -13.79 3.11 23.91
C THR A 334 -14.26 2.89 22.47
N GLY A 335 -15.52 3.23 22.16
CA GLY A 335 -16.17 2.80 20.91
C GLY A 335 -15.45 3.25 19.64
N ASN A 336 -14.99 4.50 19.58
CA ASN A 336 -14.35 5.05 18.38
C ASN A 336 -12.96 4.44 18.15
N GLU A 337 -12.19 4.28 19.22
CA GLU A 337 -10.83 3.73 19.17
C GLU A 337 -10.83 2.21 18.98
N ALA A 338 -11.82 1.50 19.49
CA ALA A 338 -12.03 0.08 19.21
C ALA A 338 -12.27 -0.18 17.71
N VAL A 339 -12.94 0.73 17.00
CA VAL A 339 -13.08 0.64 15.53
C VAL A 339 -11.73 0.82 14.83
N LEU A 340 -10.81 1.61 15.38
CA LEU A 340 -9.45 1.76 14.82
C LEU A 340 -8.64 0.47 14.98
N PHE A 341 -8.69 -0.17 16.14
CA PHE A 341 -8.07 -1.48 16.36
C PHE A 341 -8.67 -2.57 15.47
N LEU A 342 -10.00 -2.60 15.32
CA LEU A 342 -10.68 -3.51 14.39
C LEU A 342 -10.15 -3.34 12.96
N ARG A 343 -10.04 -2.08 12.48
CA ARG A 343 -9.48 -1.79 11.15
C ARG A 343 -8.02 -2.24 11.06
N LEU A 344 -7.20 -1.98 12.07
CA LEU A 344 -5.80 -2.39 12.12
C LEU A 344 -5.64 -3.91 12.01
N HIS A 345 -6.34 -4.69 12.85
CA HIS A 345 -6.27 -6.15 12.85
C HIS A 345 -6.76 -6.74 11.52
N LEU A 346 -7.82 -6.18 10.94
CA LEU A 346 -8.31 -6.59 9.64
C LEU A 346 -7.22 -6.44 8.55
N LEU A 347 -6.58 -5.26 8.48
CA LEU A 347 -5.56 -5.00 7.46
C LEU A 347 -4.32 -5.86 7.67
N GLN A 348 -3.89 -6.05 8.92
CA GLN A 348 -2.80 -6.95 9.26
C GLN A 348 -3.13 -8.39 8.86
N GLY A 349 -4.37 -8.85 9.08
CA GLY A 349 -4.81 -10.20 8.69
C GLY A 349 -4.76 -10.41 7.18
N ILE A 350 -5.17 -9.41 6.40
CA ILE A 350 -5.08 -9.42 4.93
C ILE A 350 -3.62 -9.43 4.48
N VAL A 351 -2.75 -8.62 5.08
CA VAL A 351 -1.31 -8.60 4.80
C VAL A 351 -0.65 -9.95 5.11
N TYR A 352 -1.00 -10.57 6.24
CA TYR A 352 -0.52 -11.90 6.61
C TYR A 352 -0.99 -12.99 5.64
N TYR A 353 -2.21 -12.88 5.14
CA TYR A 353 -2.70 -13.76 4.09
C TYR A 353 -1.84 -13.65 2.81
N HIS A 354 -1.52 -12.44 2.36
CA HIS A 354 -0.69 -12.22 1.18
C HIS A 354 0.80 -12.54 1.37
N THR A 355 1.28 -12.62 2.62
CA THR A 355 2.67 -13.00 2.96
C THR A 355 2.83 -14.48 3.31
N ASN A 356 1.80 -15.30 3.05
CA ASN A 356 1.76 -16.75 3.33
C ASN A 356 1.83 -17.14 4.82
N LYS A 357 1.52 -16.19 5.72
CA LYS A 357 1.38 -16.41 7.17
C LYS A 357 -0.05 -16.85 7.49
N SER A 358 -0.45 -18.01 6.96
CA SER A 358 -1.86 -18.44 6.94
C SER A 358 -2.46 -18.69 8.33
N VAL A 359 -1.64 -19.07 9.31
CA VAL A 359 -2.09 -19.35 10.68
C VAL A 359 -2.38 -18.03 11.41
N GLU A 360 -1.43 -17.11 11.34
CA GLU A 360 -1.51 -15.78 11.91
C GLU A 360 -2.63 -14.96 11.27
N ALA A 361 -2.76 -15.03 9.95
CA ALA A 361 -3.87 -14.40 9.23
C ALA A 361 -5.22 -14.91 9.74
N ARG A 362 -5.38 -16.23 9.92
CA ARG A 362 -6.64 -16.82 10.37
C ARG A 362 -6.99 -16.39 11.79
N GLU A 363 -6.03 -16.41 12.70
CA GLU A 363 -6.27 -16.02 14.09
C GLU A 363 -6.66 -14.53 14.18
N LEU A 364 -5.96 -13.68 13.42
CA LEU A 364 -6.23 -12.25 13.43
C LEU A 364 -7.58 -11.90 12.79
N LEU A 365 -7.96 -12.59 11.72
CA LEU A 365 -9.28 -12.46 11.10
C LEU A 365 -10.40 -12.97 12.00
N ARG A 366 -10.19 -14.07 12.74
CA ARG A 366 -11.14 -14.57 13.75
C ARG A 366 -11.33 -13.54 14.86
N ARG A 367 -10.23 -12.97 15.38
CA ARG A 367 -10.27 -11.89 16.35
C ARG A 367 -11.03 -10.67 15.83
N THR A 368 -10.79 -10.27 14.59
CA THR A 368 -11.52 -9.16 13.94
C THR A 368 -13.02 -9.46 13.85
N GLU A 369 -13.40 -10.70 13.58
CA GLU A 369 -14.81 -11.11 13.57
C GLU A 369 -15.47 -10.96 14.96
N ASP A 370 -14.77 -11.36 16.02
CA ASP A 370 -15.25 -11.25 17.40
C ASP A 370 -15.33 -9.77 17.85
N GLU A 371 -14.31 -8.95 17.55
CA GLU A 371 -14.30 -7.50 17.79
C GLU A 371 -15.46 -6.81 17.06
N LEU A 372 -15.71 -7.19 15.81
CA LEU A 372 -16.82 -6.67 15.02
C LEU A 372 -18.17 -6.99 15.65
N LYS A 373 -18.38 -8.23 16.12
CA LYS A 373 -19.62 -8.64 16.79
C LYS A 373 -19.87 -7.78 18.03
N CYS A 374 -18.82 -7.47 18.79
CA CYS A 374 -18.91 -6.63 20.00
C CYS A 374 -19.23 -5.16 19.69
N LEU A 375 -18.74 -4.64 18.57
CA LEU A 375 -18.97 -3.24 18.15
C LEU A 375 -20.30 -3.02 17.43
N LYS A 376 -20.94 -4.09 16.96
CA LYS A 376 -22.21 -4.00 16.24
C LYS A 376 -23.32 -3.69 17.25
N VAL A 377 -23.93 -2.51 17.13
CA VAL A 377 -25.16 -2.20 17.87
C VAL A 377 -26.27 -3.09 17.34
N ASP A 378 -27.02 -3.70 18.26
CA ASP A 378 -28.17 -4.52 17.93
C ASP A 378 -29.24 -3.70 17.19
N ASP A 379 -29.75 -4.25 16.08
CA ASP A 379 -30.70 -3.54 15.21
C ASP A 379 -32.02 -3.25 15.97
N ALA A 380 -32.41 -4.08 16.94
CA ALA A 380 -33.59 -3.83 17.77
C ALA A 380 -33.37 -2.66 18.75
N SER A 381 -32.15 -2.51 19.28
CA SER A 381 -31.77 -1.37 20.12
C SER A 381 -31.74 -0.05 19.35
N LEU A 382 -31.33 -0.08 18.07
CA LEU A 382 -31.45 1.07 17.17
C LEU A 382 -32.91 1.40 16.86
N CYS A 383 -33.74 0.40 16.56
CA CYS A 383 -35.18 0.59 16.37
C CYS A 383 -35.86 1.19 17.60
N ALA A 384 -35.53 0.73 18.81
CA ALA A 384 -36.06 1.28 20.05
C ALA A 384 -35.65 2.74 20.29
N LEU A 385 -34.42 3.13 19.94
CA LEU A 385 -33.97 4.53 19.96
C LEU A 385 -34.74 5.41 18.97
N PHE A 386 -35.01 4.90 17.76
CA PHE A 386 -35.85 5.60 16.78
C PHE A 386 -37.30 5.75 17.25
N GLU A 387 -37.84 4.78 17.99
CA GLU A 387 -39.18 4.85 18.58
C GLU A 387 -39.25 5.83 19.77
N LEU A 388 -38.19 5.93 20.57
CA LEU A 388 -38.10 6.90 21.67
C LEU A 388 -37.96 8.34 21.16
N GLY A 389 -37.23 8.57 20.06
CA GLY A 389 -37.11 9.88 19.41
C GLY A 389 -38.37 10.37 18.69
N LYS A 390 -39.41 9.53 18.56
CA LYS A 390 -40.73 9.91 18.02
C LYS A 390 -41.74 10.37 19.07
N LYS A 391 -41.37 10.35 20.36
CA LYS A 391 -42.27 10.72 21.47
C LYS A 391 -42.09 12.16 21.97
N GLU A 392 -41.25 12.95 21.34
CA GLU A 392 -41.14 14.40 21.58
C GLU A 392 -41.68 15.15 20.36
N ASP A 393 -43.01 15.21 20.26
CA ASP A 393 -43.78 16.23 19.52
C ASP A 393 -44.96 16.67 20.40
#